data_AF-A0A7R9R1A1-F1
#
_entry.id   AF-A0A7R9R1A1-F1
#
_cell.length_a   1.000
_cell.length_b   1.000
_cell.length_c   1.000
_cell.angle_alpha   90.00
_cell.angle_beta   90.00
_cell.angle_gamma   90.00
#
_symmetry.space_group_name_H-M   'P 1'
#
loop_
_entity.id
_entity.type
_entity.pdbx_description
1 polymer ?
#
loop_
_entity_poly.entity_id
_entity_poly.type
_entity_poly.pdbx_seq_one_letter_code
_entity_poly.pdbx_strand_id
1 'polypeptide(L)'
;LSNHLKDLLSLWFSVGFLNLERITWNSPTSMLQKISEYEAVHPMRSWADLKRRLGPYRRCFVFSHSCLPCEPLVILHVALTPSISSSIQS
;
A
#
# COMPACT_ATOMS: atom_id res chain seq x y z
N LEU A 1 -16.34 24.28 8.27
CA LEU A 1 -16.41 22.86 8.71
C LEU A 1 -15.35 21.99 8.03
N SER A 2 -15.28 21.98 6.69
CA SER A 2 -14.28 21.19 5.93
C SER A 2 -12.82 21.52 6.27
N ASN A 3 -12.47 22.81 6.37
CA ASN A 3 -11.10 23.22 6.67
C ASN A 3 -10.66 22.79 8.09
N HIS A 4 -11.52 22.98 9.09
CA HIS A 4 -11.21 22.57 10.46
C HIS A 4 -11.01 21.04 10.58
N LEU A 5 -11.85 20.25 9.91
CA LEU A 5 -11.68 18.80 9.86
C LEU A 5 -10.37 18.41 9.15
N LYS A 6 -10.04 19.08 8.04
CA LYS A 6 -8.77 18.87 7.33
C LYS A 6 -7.58 19.15 8.22
N ASP A 7 -7.61 20.23 9.01
CA ASP A 7 -6.51 20.60 9.90
C ASP A 7 -6.30 19.54 11.00
N LEU A 8 -7.39 19.08 11.62
CA LEU A 8 -7.34 18.00 12.62
C LEU A 8 -6.81 16.69 12.02
N LEU A 9 -7.29 16.29 10.85
CA LEU A 9 -6.81 15.10 10.15
C LEU A 9 -5.32 15.24 9.77
N SER A 10 -4.89 16.42 9.34
CA SER A 10 -3.48 16.66 8.98
C SER A 10 -2.55 16.55 10.20
N LEU A 11 -3.04 16.95 11.38
CA LEU A 11 -2.32 16.78 12.64
C LEU A 11 -2.26 15.30 13.08
N TRP A 12 -3.38 14.58 13.02
CA TRP A 12 -3.45 13.18 13.46
C TRP A 12 -2.74 12.21 12.53
N PHE A 13 -2.79 12.43 11.21
CA PHE A 13 -2.13 11.60 10.20
C PHE A 13 -0.79 12.18 9.74
N SER A 14 -0.12 12.94 10.62
CA SER A 14 1.24 13.40 10.38
C SER A 14 2.21 12.21 10.30
N VAL A 15 3.29 12.36 9.52
CA VAL A 15 4.26 11.28 9.22
C VAL A 15 4.81 10.61 10.48
N GLY A 16 4.97 11.34 11.58
CA GLY A 16 5.45 10.78 12.85
C GLY A 16 4.50 9.79 13.54
N PHE A 17 3.22 9.72 13.13
CA PHE A 17 2.22 8.79 13.65
C PHE A 17 1.95 7.61 12.69
N LEU A 18 2.57 7.61 11.51
CA LEU A 18 2.41 6.56 10.53
C LEU A 18 3.52 5.52 10.65
N ASN A 19 3.15 4.25 10.65
CA ASN A 19 4.09 3.14 10.58
C ASN A 19 4.26 2.73 9.13
N LEU A 20 5.51 2.56 8.69
CA LEU A 20 5.84 2.00 7.39
C LEU A 20 6.12 0.50 7.52
N GLU A 21 5.31 -0.31 6.87
CA GLU A 21 5.44 -1.76 6.89
C GLU A 21 5.72 -2.30 5.48
N ARG A 22 6.64 -3.25 5.37
CA ARG A 22 6.87 -3.98 4.12
C ARG A 22 5.94 -5.19 4.06
N ILE A 23 5.16 -5.26 2.99
CA ILE A 23 4.26 -6.37 2.72
C ILE A 23 4.98 -7.42 1.89
N THR A 24 4.81 -8.68 2.27
CA THR A 24 5.32 -9.84 1.54
C THR A 24 4.23 -10.89 1.40
N TRP A 25 4.47 -11.93 0.62
CA TRP A 25 3.51 -13.04 0.51
C TRP A 25 3.25 -13.76 1.85
N ASN A 26 4.13 -13.61 2.84
CA ASN A 26 3.98 -14.19 4.18
C ASN A 26 3.22 -13.26 5.14
N SER A 27 2.83 -12.06 4.70
CA SER A 27 2.01 -11.15 5.50
C SER A 27 0.60 -11.74 5.73
N PRO A 28 -0.11 -11.33 6.79
CA PRO A 28 -1.44 -11.87 7.10
C PRO A 28 -2.41 -11.78 5.92
N THR A 29 -3.18 -12.84 5.66
CA THR A 29 -4.13 -12.90 4.55
C THR A 29 -5.16 -11.76 4.58
N SER A 30 -5.56 -11.32 5.77
CA SER A 30 -6.46 -10.17 5.95
C SER A 30 -5.87 -8.87 5.38
N MET A 31 -4.57 -8.64 5.57
CA MET A 31 -3.86 -7.49 5.01
C MET A 31 -3.70 -7.62 3.49
N LEU A 32 -3.38 -8.82 3.00
CA LEU A 32 -3.30 -9.10 1.57
C LEU A 32 -4.64 -8.89 0.85
N GLN A 33 -5.75 -9.28 1.47
CA GLN A 33 -7.09 -9.07 0.96
C GLN A 33 -7.41 -7.57 0.84
N LYS A 34 -7.16 -6.78 1.89
CA LYS A 34 -7.37 -5.33 1.85
C LYS A 34 -6.53 -4.64 0.76
N ILE A 35 -5.27 -5.07 0.60
CA ILE A 35 -4.41 -4.54 -0.47
C ILE A 35 -4.99 -4.86 -1.85
N SER A 36 -5.53 -6.07 -2.04
CA SER A 36 -6.18 -6.45 -3.29
C SER A 36 -7.48 -5.67 -3.54
N GLU A 37 -8.26 -5.39 -2.50
CA GLU A 37 -9.53 -4.66 -2.60
C GLU A 37 -9.34 -3.16 -2.83
N TYR A 38 -8.31 -2.56 -2.21
CA TYR A 38 -8.05 -1.11 -2.26
C TYR A 38 -7.14 -0.69 -3.42
N GLU A 39 -6.77 -1.63 -4.29
CA GLU A 39 -5.96 -1.37 -5.48
C GLU A 39 -6.74 -0.50 -6.49
N ALA A 40 -6.61 0.81 -6.37
CA ALA A 40 -7.36 1.77 -7.19
C ALA A 40 -6.76 2.02 -8.59
N VAL A 41 -5.49 1.67 -8.83
CA VAL A 41 -4.79 1.97 -10.09
C VAL A 41 -4.95 0.84 -11.10
N HIS A 42 -4.69 -0.40 -10.67
CA HIS A 42 -4.76 -1.58 -11.53
C HIS A 42 -5.45 -2.74 -10.81
N PRO A 43 -6.78 -2.89 -10.96
CA PRO A 43 -7.55 -3.91 -10.28
C PRO A 43 -6.89 -5.28 -10.38
N MET A 44 -6.65 -5.91 -9.22
CA MET A 44 -6.05 -7.23 -9.19
C MET A 44 -7.05 -8.27 -9.67
N ARG A 45 -6.67 -9.06 -10.68
CA ARG A 45 -7.56 -10.04 -11.31
C ARG A 45 -7.63 -11.38 -10.57
N SER A 46 -6.63 -11.67 -9.73
CA SER A 46 -6.54 -12.92 -8.96
C SER A 46 -5.49 -12.86 -7.86
N TRP A 47 -5.55 -13.81 -6.91
CA TRP A 47 -4.49 -14.01 -5.90
C TRP A 47 -3.12 -14.31 -6.52
N ALA A 48 -3.08 -14.91 -7.72
CA ALA A 48 -1.83 -15.12 -8.44
C ALA A 48 -1.23 -13.79 -8.94
N ASP A 49 -2.06 -12.79 -9.27
CA ASP A 49 -1.59 -11.44 -9.61
C ASP A 49 -0.96 -10.76 -8.40
N LEU A 50 -1.62 -10.80 -7.25
CA LEU A 50 -1.10 -10.27 -5.99
C LEU A 50 0.24 -10.93 -5.63
N LYS A 51 0.35 -12.26 -5.75
CA LYS A 51 1.60 -12.99 -5.50
C LYS A 51 2.74 -12.51 -6.40
N ARG A 52 2.46 -12.20 -7.67
CA ARG A 52 3.45 -11.65 -8.60
C ARG A 52 3.90 -10.25 -8.19
N ARG A 53 2.96 -9.40 -7.75
CA ARG A 53 3.23 -8.04 -7.25
C ARG A 53 3.97 -8.00 -5.91
N LEU A 54 3.94 -9.08 -5.14
CA LEU A 54 4.72 -9.24 -3.90
C LEU A 54 5.98 -10.11 -4.09
N GLY A 55 6.25 -10.53 -5.33
CA GLY A 55 7.30 -11.47 -5.67
C GLY A 55 8.69 -10.84 -5.84
N PRO A 56 9.63 -11.60 -6.44
CA PRO A 56 10.95 -11.08 -6.79
C PRO A 56 10.87 -9.80 -7.63
N TYR A 57 11.81 -8.87 -7.42
CA TYR A 57 11.86 -7.58 -8.10
C TYR A 57 10.60 -6.69 -7.95
N ARG A 58 9.74 -7.01 -7.00
CA ARG A 58 8.63 -6.17 -6.57
C ARG A 58 8.69 -5.96 -5.06
N ARG A 59 8.31 -4.78 -4.60
CA ARG A 59 8.17 -4.44 -3.18
C ARG A 59 6.84 -3.73 -3.01
N CYS A 60 6.15 -4.06 -1.93
CA CYS A 60 4.93 -3.37 -1.53
C CYS A 60 5.15 -2.83 -0.12
N PHE A 61 4.85 -1.56 0.07
CA PHE A 61 4.91 -0.89 1.36
C PHE A 61 3.54 -0.32 1.69
N VAL A 62 3.22 -0.31 2.98
CA VAL A 62 1.98 0.24 3.50
C VAL A 62 2.30 1.23 4.60
N PHE A 63 1.65 2.39 4.55
CA PHE A 63 1.51 3.25 5.71
C PHE A 63 0.25 2.84 6.49
N SER A 64 0.44 2.50 7.77
CA SER A 64 -0.63 2.24 8.73
C SER A 64 -0.58 3.28 9.85
N HIS A 65 -1.66 3.42 10.61
CA HIS A 65 -1.69 4.27 11.80
C HIS A 65 -1.94 3.39 13.03
N SER A 66 -1.23 3.62 14.13
CA SER A 66 -1.28 2.74 15.32
C SER A 66 -2.69 2.61 15.92
N CYS A 67 -3.54 3.64 15.79
CA CYS A 67 -4.94 3.59 16.23
C CYS A 67 -5.88 2.88 15.23
N LEU A 68 -5.42 2.55 14.03
CA LEU A 68 -6.15 1.81 12.99
C LEU A 68 -5.32 0.56 12.60
N PRO A 69 -5.16 -0.41 13.52
CA PRO A 69 -4.36 -1.58 13.26
C PRO A 69 -4.94 -2.39 12.10
N CYS A 70 -4.06 -2.97 11.29
CA CYS A 70 -4.43 -3.77 10.12
C CYS A 70 -5.20 -2.99 9.03
N GLU A 71 -5.17 -1.66 9.05
CA GLU A 71 -5.79 -0.79 8.03
C GLU A 71 -4.71 -0.12 7.16
N PRO A 72 -4.60 -0.47 5.87
CA PRO A 72 -3.65 0.17 4.98
C PRO A 72 -4.19 1.53 4.53
N LEU A 73 -3.54 2.63 4.95
CA LEU A 73 -3.94 3.99 4.56
C LEU A 73 -3.40 4.37 3.19
N VAL A 74 -2.14 4.02 2.94
CA VAL A 74 -1.46 4.26 1.65
C VAL A 74 -0.72 3.01 1.26
N ILE A 75 -0.95 2.53 0.05
CA ILE A 75 -0.30 1.36 -0.52
C ILE A 75 0.66 1.84 -1.62
N LEU A 76 1.94 1.44 -1.52
CA LEU A 76 2.97 1.77 -2.48
C LEU A 76 3.55 0.51 -3.11
N HIS A 77 3.30 0.33 -4.40
CA HIS A 77 3.94 -0.72 -5.21
C HIS A 77 5.20 -0.18 -5.89
N VAL A 78 6.30 -0.91 -5.75
CA VAL A 78 7.61 -0.56 -6.31
C VAL A 78 8.11 -1.71 -7.17
N ALA A 79 8.46 -1.41 -8.41
CA ALA A 79 9.18 -2.32 -9.29
C ALA A 79 10.68 -2.01 -9.23
N LEU A 80 11.48 -3.05 -8.96
CA LEU A 80 12.94 -2.94 -8.99
C LEU A 80 13.40 -3.26 -10.41
N THR A 81 13.85 -2.24 -11.12
CA THR A 81 14.30 -2.33 -12.52
C THR A 81 15.69 -1.68 -12.65
N PRO A 82 16.51 -2.13 -13.62
CA PRO A 82 17.82 -1.53 -13.87
C PRO A 82 17.74 -0.14 -14.53
N SER A 83 16.57 0.23 -15.07
CA SER A 83 16.30 1.49 -15.75
C SER A 83 14.90 2.02 -15.43
N ILE A 84 14.66 3.30 -15.67
CA ILE A 84 13.33 3.91 -15.53
C ILE A 84 12.40 3.30 -16.58
N SER A 85 11.30 2.68 -16.14
CA SER A 85 10.31 2.08 -17.03
C SER A 85 9.50 3.16 -17.77
N SER A 86 9.26 2.95 -19.06
CA SER A 86 8.43 3.81 -19.91
C SER A 86 6.97 3.35 -20.04
N SER A 87 6.66 2.14 -19.56
CA SER A 87 5.32 1.54 -19.64
C SER A 87 5.00 0.77 -18.36
N ILE A 88 3.72 0.69 -18.03
CA ILE A 88 3.22 -0.11 -16.90
C ILE A 88 3.11 -1.61 -17.24
N GLN A 89 3.10 -1.95 -18.53
CA GLN A 89 2.94 -3.32 -19.04
C GLN A 89 4.29 -4.04 -19.28
N SER A 90 5.40 -3.29 -19.24
CA SER A 90 6.76 -3.80 -19.52
C SER A 90 7.38 -4.56 -18.35
#